data_AF-A0A543N6W6-F1
#
_entry.id   AF-A0A543N6W6-F1
#
_cell.length_a   1.000
_cell.length_b   1.000
_cell.length_c   1.000
_cell.angle_alpha   90.00
_cell.angle_beta   90.00
_cell.angle_gamma   90.00
#
_symmetry.space_group_name_H-M   'P 1'
#
loop_
_entity.id
_entity.type
_entity.pdbx_description
1 polymer ?
#
loop_
_entity_poly.entity_id
_entity_poly.type
_entity_poly.pdbx_seq_one_letter_code
_entity_poly.pdbx_strand_id
1 'polypeptide(L)' 'MNLTPQERCELRDLLEQLAQAMDGNALWPGQLRDILQELHARVVAWLGDENTDTAIPHHHDQ' A
#
# COMPACT_ATOMS: atom_id res chain seq x y z
N MET A 1 -3.59 -13.22 -1.59
CA MET A 1 -3.77 -13.84 -0.26
C MET A 1 -4.94 -13.26 0.55
N ASN A 2 -5.47 -14.02 1.53
CA ASN A 2 -6.41 -13.55 2.57
C ASN A 2 -5.63 -12.72 3.61
N LEU A 3 -5.82 -11.41 3.61
CA LEU A 3 -5.28 -10.50 4.62
C LEU A 3 -5.55 -11.04 6.03
N THR A 4 -4.53 -11.01 6.89
CA THR A 4 -4.70 -11.36 8.29
C THR A 4 -5.75 -10.42 8.92
N PRO A 5 -6.42 -10.85 10.00
CA PRO A 5 -7.38 -9.99 10.70
C PRO A 5 -6.79 -8.65 11.11
N GLN A 6 -5.49 -8.62 11.43
CA GLN A 6 -4.75 -7.43 11.84
C GLN A 6 -4.51 -6.50 10.65
N GLU A 7 -4.00 -7.01 9.53
CA GLU A 7 -3.82 -6.21 8.31
C GLU A 7 -5.14 -5.65 7.78
N ARG A 8 -6.24 -6.39 7.92
CA ARG A 8 -7.59 -5.88 7.60
C ARG A 8 -8.04 -4.75 8.52
N CYS A 9 -7.65 -4.77 9.79
CA CYS A 9 -7.93 -3.67 10.71
C CYS A 9 -7.09 -2.44 10.35
N GLU A 10 -5.79 -2.62 10.10
CA GLU A 10 -4.89 -1.52 9.71
C GLU A 10 -5.29 -0.89 8.38
N LEU A 11 -5.67 -1.70 7.39
CA LEU A 11 -6.14 -1.20 6.09
C LEU A 11 -7.44 -0.39 6.25
N ARG A 12 -8.37 -0.88 7.06
CA ARG A 12 -9.66 -0.22 7.30
C ARG A 12 -9.47 1.12 8.03
N ASP A 13 -8.57 1.15 9.00
CA ASP A 13 -8.22 2.37 9.74
C ASP A 13 -7.60 3.43 8.81
N LEU A 14 -6.65 3.03 7.96
CA LEU A 14 -6.06 3.90 6.94
C LEU A 14 -7.10 4.43 5.93
N LEU A 15 -8.05 3.59 5.52
CA LEU A 15 -9.13 3.98 4.61
C LEU A 15 -10.11 4.97 5.28
N GLU A 16 -10.41 4.77 6.56
CA GLU A 16 -11.29 5.67 7.32
C GLU A 16 -10.63 7.04 7.53
N GLN A 17 -9.33 7.06 7.87
CA GLN A 17 -8.56 8.30 7.96
C GLN A 17 -8.53 9.05 6.63
N LEU A 18 -8.35 8.35 5.51
CA LEU A 18 -8.38 8.94 4.17
C LEU A 18 -9.78 9.51 3.83
N ALA A 19 -10.85 8.79 4.16
CA ALA A 19 -12.22 9.23 3.93
C ALA A 19 -12.57 10.49 4.72
N GLN A 20 -12.20 10.55 6.00
CA GLN A 20 -12.41 11.73 6.83
C GLN A 20 -11.61 12.94 6.33
N ALA A 21 -10.38 12.69 5.86
CA ALA A 21 -9.52 13.75 5.37
C ALA A 21 -9.95 14.29 3.98
N MET A 22 -10.64 13.46 3.18
CA MET A 22 -11.36 13.86 1.97
C MET A 22 -12.63 14.67 2.27
N ASP A 23 -13.43 14.24 3.24
CA ASP A 23 -14.71 14.88 3.61
C ASP A 23 -14.50 16.26 4.25
N GLY A 24 -13.45 16.41 5.06
CA GLY A 24 -13.15 17.66 5.75
C GLY A 24 -12.60 18.79 4.88
N ASN A 25 -12.41 18.59 3.57
CA ASN A 25 -11.68 19.52 2.66
C ASN A 25 -10.31 19.96 3.24
N ALA A 26 -9.75 19.17 4.15
CA ALA A 26 -8.58 19.52 4.96
C ALA A 26 -7.28 19.14 4.27
N LEU A 27 -7.34 18.19 3.31
CA LEU A 27 -6.19 17.80 2.50
C LEU A 27 -6.21 18.49 1.15
N TRP A 28 -5.07 19.06 0.78
CA TRP A 28 -4.85 19.53 -0.58
C TRP A 28 -4.71 18.33 -1.52
N PRO A 29 -5.11 18.46 -2.80
CA PRO A 29 -5.10 17.36 -3.77
C PRO A 29 -3.71 16.71 -3.95
N GLY A 30 -2.62 17.42 -3.61
CA GLY A 30 -1.27 16.86 -3.56
C GLY A 30 -1.08 15.83 -2.44
N GLN A 31 -1.41 16.19 -1.20
CA GLN A 31 -1.31 15.28 -0.05
C GLN A 31 -2.20 14.05 -0.19
N LEU A 32 -3.40 14.25 -0.75
CA LEU A 32 -4.32 13.14 -1.04
C LEU A 32 -3.72 12.15 -2.04
N ARG A 33 -3.01 12.66 -3.05
CA ARG A 33 -2.33 11.85 -4.04
C ARG A 33 -1.14 11.08 -3.45
N ASP A 34 -0.37 11.70 -2.56
CA ASP A 34 0.71 11.02 -1.83
C ASP A 34 0.17 9.88 -0.94
N ILE A 35 -0.89 10.14 -0.18
CA ILE A 35 -1.51 9.12 0.70
C ILE A 35 -2.07 7.95 -0.14
N LEU A 36 -2.74 8.25 -1.26
CA LEU A 36 -3.24 7.23 -2.18
C LEU A 36 -2.11 6.41 -2.82
N GLN A 37 -1.01 7.05 -3.21
CA GLN A 37 0.15 6.34 -3.76
C GLN A 37 0.79 5.41 -2.72
N GLU A 38 0.91 5.86 -1.47
CA GLU A 38 1.45 5.03 -0.40
C GLU A 38 0.52 3.87 -0.04
N LEU A 39 -0.79 4.11 0.02
CA LEU A 39 -1.78 3.06 0.23
C LEU A 39 -1.72 2.02 -0.90
N HIS A 40 -1.65 2.48 -2.15
CA HIS A 40 -1.51 1.60 -3.31
C HIS A 40 -0.21 0.79 -3.25
N ALA A 41 0.92 1.40 -2.88
CA ALA A 41 2.19 0.69 -2.72
C ALA A 41 2.13 -0.40 -1.63
N ARG A 42 1.51 -0.10 -0.47
CA ARG A 42 1.31 -1.09 0.61
C ARG A 42 0.40 -2.23 0.19
N VAL A 43 -0.72 -1.91 -0.46
CA VAL A 43 -1.67 -2.91 -0.99
C VAL A 43 -1.01 -3.76 -2.07
N VAL A 44 -0.22 -3.17 -2.96
CA VAL A 44 0.57 -3.90 -3.98
C VAL A 44 1.66 -4.75 -3.34
N ALA A 45 2.33 -4.29 -2.27
CA ALA A 45 3.30 -5.10 -1.55
C ALA A 45 2.63 -6.30 -0.86
N TRP A 46 1.49 -6.08 -0.19
CA TRP A 46 0.71 -7.15 0.43
C TRP A 46 0.09 -8.13 -0.58
N LEU A 47 -0.25 -7.66 -1.79
CA LEU A 47 -0.73 -8.51 -2.88
C LEU A 47 0.40 -9.13 -3.71
N GLY A 48 1.60 -8.53 -3.66
CA GLY A 48 2.76 -8.81 -4.52
C GLY A 48 3.87 -9.60 -3.85
N ASP A 49 3.75 -9.94 -2.57
CA ASP A 49 4.61 -10.93 -1.88
C ASP A 49 4.55 -12.32 -2.55
N GLU A 50 3.65 -12.55 -3.52
CA GLU A 50 3.67 -13.73 -4.40
C GLU A 50 4.63 -13.61 -5.62
N ASN A 51 5.32 -12.47 -5.84
CA ASN A 51 6.14 -12.29 -7.07
C ASN A 51 7.58 -11.80 -6.85
N THR A 52 8.08 -11.74 -5.61
CA THR A 52 9.50 -11.46 -5.31
C THR A 52 10.33 -12.69 -4.92
N ASP A 53 9.84 -13.91 -5.21
CA ASP A 53 10.70 -15.10 -5.30
C ASP A 53 11.30 -15.29 -6.72
N THR A 54 11.18 -14.29 -7.62
CA THR A 54 11.80 -14.35 -8.95
C THR A 54 12.62 -13.10 -9.31
N ALA A 55 13.48 -12.69 -8.39
CA ALA A 55 14.64 -11.87 -8.75
C ALA A 55 15.96 -12.54 -8.34
N ILE A 56 16.10 -13.84 -8.65
CA ILE A 56 17.41 -14.38 -9.04
C ILE A 56 17.44 -14.41 -10.56
N PRO A 57 18.32 -13.61 -11.19
CA PRO A 57 19.14 -14.12 -12.26
C PRO A 57 20.60 -14.15 -11.81
N HIS A 58 21.08 -15.38 -11.70
CA HIS A 58 22.41 -15.88 -12.01
C HIS A 58 23.45 -14.87 -12.56
N HIS A 59 24.67 -15.00 -12.00
CA HIS A 59 25.97 -14.88 -12.69
C HIS A 59 26.26 -13.63 -13.53
N HIS A 60 27.11 -12.77 -12.96
CA HIS A 60 28.29 -12.30 -13.67
C HIS A 60 29.38 -11.94 -12.65
N ASP A 61 30.13 -12.95 -12.19
CA ASP A 61 31.44 -12.73 -11.56
C ASP A 61 32.51 -13.29 -12.51
N GLN A 62 33.61 -12.54 -12.58
CA GLN A 62 34.52 -12.38 -13.71
C GLN A 62 35.49 -13.54 -13.97
#